data_AF-A0A3T1B3A2-F1
#
_entry.id   AF-A0A3T1B3A2-F1
#
_cell.length_a   1.000
_cell.length_b   1.000
_cell.length_c   1.000
_cell.angle_alpha   90.00
_cell.angle_beta   90.00
_cell.angle_gamma   90.00
#
_symmetry.space_group_name_H-M   'P 1'
#
loop_
_entity.id
_entity.type
_entity.pdbx_description
1 polymer ?
#
loop_
_entity_poly.entity_id
_entity_poly.type
_entity_poly.pdbx_seq_one_letter_code
_entity_poly.pdbx_strand_id
1 'polypeptide(L)'
;MTPPAAALQFVRALGAPGTVPDAPITVNFHPDRLLADGRTVAACLAADGVYRSQFETRISNGGLLAYPGGDRDRWEHAMFGGAYRGVPGRPIYGALNLAGHPDGAAPRFGSCHLVLAPATVTRATFCHGDSHRGPVAVGTADAFGTITNALRAQLTRDGAALGVRAPQPPASAPSPASASDVGAPSPASASGVRAPSPASAADVGAPSAASASASDVGAPSATSASAVSPSSARSSTSPGQASSGQVPSAPASPPVSSEPSSVSALSTDAAARLFAAWEAAVSERRDSYLALLASPSSRHLSPDGPTPAGGSVRRTGSGSGDVRAAGPRSADPPSADPPSADPPSSGSSGAGARRVRPRGPDPCGPDPCGPDPFAALAPGRTLDDYVEAQLHGGLVLGEHVTAVVACPSLRGTPAAAHLGSLGMPVFWHAGFELAADEFPAELRGPRVPPLAREIAARYGRAVLDAEVIGRAARAAAGDPERLQQIKYLWHILVLLGRPHSGA
;
A
#
# COMPACT_ATOMS: atom_id res chain seq x y z
N MET A 1 -15.54 6.32 -30.87
CA MET A 1 -15.56 5.85 -29.47
C MET A 1 -14.33 6.41 -28.78
N THR A 2 -14.43 6.92 -27.56
CA THR A 2 -13.25 7.40 -26.81
C THR A 2 -12.37 6.22 -26.36
N PRO A 3 -11.05 6.41 -26.13
CA PRO A 3 -10.21 5.33 -25.61
C PRO A 3 -10.75 4.68 -24.32
N PRO A 4 -11.25 5.45 -23.31
CA PRO A 4 -11.95 4.86 -22.16
C PRO A 4 -13.12 3.96 -22.53
N ALA A 5 -14.02 4.42 -23.42
CA ALA A 5 -15.20 3.65 -23.79
C ALA A 5 -14.83 2.36 -24.55
N ALA A 6 -13.80 2.42 -25.40
CA ALA A 6 -13.29 1.24 -26.12
C ALA A 6 -12.66 0.22 -25.17
N ALA A 7 -11.86 0.68 -24.19
CA ALA A 7 -11.27 -0.19 -23.18
C ALA A 7 -12.35 -0.89 -22.33
N LEU A 8 -13.34 -0.13 -21.85
CA LEU A 8 -14.47 -0.67 -21.07
C LEU A 8 -15.26 -1.69 -21.89
N GLN A 9 -15.59 -1.39 -23.16
CA GLN A 9 -16.29 -2.32 -24.03
C GLN A 9 -15.51 -3.62 -24.24
N PHE A 10 -14.21 -3.52 -24.48
CA PHE A 10 -13.34 -4.69 -24.70
C PHE A 10 -13.29 -5.58 -23.46
N VAL A 11 -12.99 -5.02 -22.28
CA VAL A 11 -12.90 -5.80 -21.05
C VAL A 11 -14.25 -6.35 -20.62
N ARG A 12 -15.35 -5.61 -20.85
CA ARG A 12 -16.71 -6.10 -20.59
C ARG A 12 -17.03 -7.37 -21.37
N ALA A 13 -16.57 -7.47 -22.62
CA ALA A 13 -16.75 -8.67 -23.45
C ALA A 13 -15.94 -9.89 -22.97
N LEU A 14 -14.89 -9.67 -22.17
CA LEU A 14 -14.10 -10.74 -21.53
C LEU A 14 -14.66 -11.16 -20.17
N GLY A 15 -15.44 -10.30 -19.52
CA GLY A 15 -16.06 -10.55 -18.23
C GLY A 15 -17.27 -11.50 -18.32
N ALA A 16 -17.72 -11.98 -17.16
CA ALA A 16 -18.95 -12.74 -17.01
C ALA A 16 -20.03 -11.90 -16.32
N PRO A 17 -21.33 -12.20 -16.53
CA PRO A 17 -22.42 -11.49 -15.86
C PRO A 17 -22.22 -11.45 -14.34
N GLY A 18 -22.43 -10.28 -13.75
CA GLY A 18 -22.28 -10.04 -12.33
C GLY A 18 -22.04 -8.56 -12.06
N THR A 19 -22.52 -8.08 -10.93
CA THR A 19 -22.33 -6.68 -10.52
C THR A 19 -21.20 -6.61 -9.52
N VAL A 20 -20.35 -5.59 -9.65
CA VAL A 20 -19.35 -5.27 -8.64
C VAL A 20 -20.04 -4.95 -7.30
N PRO A 21 -19.56 -5.49 -6.17
CA PRO A 21 -20.09 -5.11 -4.87
C PRO A 21 -19.91 -3.62 -4.59
N ASP A 22 -20.78 -3.03 -3.78
CA ASP A 22 -20.63 -1.64 -3.34
C ASP A 22 -19.40 -1.50 -2.44
N ALA A 23 -18.30 -1.04 -3.02
CA ALA A 23 -17.03 -0.85 -2.35
C ALA A 23 -16.24 0.27 -3.03
N PRO A 24 -15.51 1.10 -2.28
CA PRO A 24 -14.74 2.19 -2.86
C PRO A 24 -13.50 1.63 -3.57
N ILE A 25 -13.12 2.28 -4.68
CA ILE A 25 -11.78 2.12 -5.24
C ILE A 25 -10.84 3.00 -4.41
N THR A 26 -9.68 2.46 -4.04
CA THR A 26 -8.60 3.22 -3.39
C THR A 26 -7.37 3.30 -4.29
N VAL A 27 -6.74 4.48 -4.33
CA VAL A 27 -5.48 4.71 -5.06
C VAL A 27 -4.38 4.97 -4.05
N ASN A 28 -3.55 3.95 -3.78
CA ASN A 28 -2.41 4.05 -2.86
C ASN A 28 -1.25 4.82 -3.50
N PHE A 29 -0.59 5.70 -2.75
CA PHE A 29 0.56 6.48 -3.17
C PHE A 29 1.51 6.82 -2.02
N HIS A 30 2.76 7.12 -2.35
CA HIS A 30 3.73 7.68 -1.40
C HIS A 30 3.79 9.21 -1.60
N PRO A 31 3.41 10.01 -0.59
CA PRO A 31 3.29 11.47 -0.73
C PRO A 31 4.63 12.19 -0.89
N ASP A 32 5.73 11.55 -0.50
CA ASP A 32 7.10 12.09 -0.46
C ASP A 32 7.88 11.91 -1.76
N ARG A 33 7.42 11.04 -2.68
CA ARG A 33 8.17 10.73 -3.92
C ARG A 33 8.33 11.98 -4.77
N LEU A 34 9.53 12.18 -5.31
CA LEU A 34 9.83 13.36 -6.13
C LEU A 34 9.45 13.09 -7.59
N LEU A 35 8.77 14.05 -8.20
CA LEU A 35 8.63 14.14 -9.65
C LEU A 35 9.90 14.74 -10.26
N ALA A 36 9.98 14.72 -11.60
CA ALA A 36 11.12 15.25 -12.34
C ALA A 36 11.36 16.76 -12.10
N ASP A 37 10.33 17.51 -11.71
CA ASP A 37 10.41 18.94 -11.37
C ASP A 37 10.86 19.19 -9.91
N GLY A 38 11.17 18.13 -9.16
CA GLY A 38 11.62 18.20 -7.76
C GLY A 38 10.50 18.39 -6.75
N ARG A 39 9.24 18.57 -7.17
CA ARG A 39 8.10 18.61 -6.25
C ARG A 39 7.75 17.20 -5.78
N THR A 40 7.24 17.09 -4.55
CA THR A 40 6.73 15.81 -4.04
C THR A 40 5.36 15.49 -4.64
N VAL A 41 4.95 14.21 -4.64
CA VAL A 41 3.60 13.80 -5.03
C VAL A 41 2.54 14.60 -4.29
N ALA A 42 2.64 14.76 -2.96
CA ALA A 42 1.67 15.53 -2.20
C ALA A 42 1.62 17.01 -2.61
N ALA A 43 2.77 17.62 -2.89
CA ALA A 43 2.83 19.01 -3.38
C ALA A 43 2.16 19.16 -4.74
N CYS A 44 2.38 18.20 -5.65
CA CYS A 44 1.73 18.20 -6.97
C CYS A 44 0.22 17.97 -6.86
N LEU A 45 -0.25 17.07 -5.99
CA LEU A 45 -1.67 16.86 -5.76
C LEU A 45 -2.35 18.14 -5.23
N ALA A 46 -1.70 18.83 -4.29
CA ALA A 46 -2.18 20.09 -3.73
C ALA A 46 -2.23 21.22 -4.75
N ALA A 47 -1.19 21.37 -5.58
CA ALA A 47 -1.10 22.45 -6.54
C ALA A 47 -1.94 22.20 -7.80
N ASP A 48 -1.94 20.97 -8.31
CA ASP A 48 -2.45 20.66 -9.65
C ASP A 48 -3.88 20.09 -9.59
N GLY A 49 -4.34 19.58 -8.43
CA GLY A 49 -5.70 19.05 -8.27
C GLY A 49 -6.03 17.80 -9.11
N VAL A 50 -5.01 17.18 -9.71
CA VAL A 50 -5.15 16.03 -10.62
C VAL A 50 -4.13 14.95 -10.25
N TYR A 51 -4.57 13.70 -10.21
CA TYR A 51 -3.67 12.55 -10.08
C TYR A 51 -3.20 12.12 -11.48
N ARG A 52 -1.88 12.09 -11.69
CA ARG A 52 -1.26 11.78 -12.98
C ARG A 52 -0.75 10.35 -13.04
N SER A 53 -0.84 9.75 -14.22
CA SER A 53 -0.39 8.37 -14.45
C SER A 53 1.15 8.25 -14.44
N GLN A 54 1.65 7.03 -14.33
CA GLN A 54 3.10 6.75 -14.45
C GLN A 54 3.68 7.24 -15.79
N PHE A 55 2.90 7.20 -16.89
CA PHE A 55 3.35 7.68 -18.20
C PHE A 55 3.61 9.19 -18.21
N GLU A 56 2.94 9.94 -17.34
CA GLU A 56 3.10 11.39 -17.23
C GLU A 56 4.16 11.76 -16.19
N THR A 57 4.16 11.09 -15.03
CA THR A 57 5.04 11.43 -13.91
C THR A 57 6.41 10.77 -13.99
N ARG A 58 6.53 9.66 -14.72
CA ARG A 58 7.72 8.80 -14.83
C ARG A 58 8.21 8.23 -13.49
N ILE A 59 7.39 8.26 -12.46
CA ILE A 59 7.65 7.62 -11.17
C ILE A 59 6.70 6.46 -10.94
N SER A 60 7.17 5.45 -10.20
CA SER A 60 6.39 4.24 -9.95
C SER A 60 6.73 3.65 -8.60
N ASN A 61 5.71 3.13 -7.93
CA ASN A 61 5.87 2.20 -6.80
C ASN A 61 5.79 0.73 -7.26
N GLY A 62 5.62 0.49 -8.57
CA GLY A 62 5.71 -0.81 -9.24
C GLY A 62 7.01 -0.96 -10.05
N GLY A 63 6.92 -1.37 -11.31
CA GLY A 63 8.02 -1.36 -12.27
C GLY A 63 8.15 -0.02 -13.00
N LEU A 64 9.34 0.34 -13.48
CA LEU A 64 9.64 1.64 -14.12
C LEU A 64 9.47 1.65 -15.66
N LEU A 65 9.00 0.56 -16.27
CA LEU A 65 9.00 0.37 -17.73
C LEU A 65 7.72 0.88 -18.42
N ALA A 66 7.26 2.08 -18.04
CA ALA A 66 6.09 2.75 -18.62
C ALA A 66 6.51 3.81 -19.65
N TYR A 67 6.79 3.33 -20.85
CA TYR A 67 7.08 4.16 -22.03
C TYR A 67 6.55 3.44 -23.27
N PRO A 68 6.32 4.15 -24.40
CA PRO A 68 5.85 3.51 -25.63
C PRO A 68 6.73 2.32 -26.05
N GLY A 69 6.13 1.16 -26.23
CA GLY A 69 6.82 -0.10 -26.52
C GLY A 69 7.46 -0.82 -25.33
N GLY A 70 7.45 -0.25 -24.12
CA GLY A 70 7.90 -0.90 -22.88
C GLY A 70 6.94 -1.98 -22.37
N ASP A 71 7.31 -2.69 -21.30
CA ASP A 71 6.48 -3.78 -20.74
C ASP A 71 5.06 -3.34 -20.41
N ARG A 72 4.92 -2.19 -19.74
CA ARG A 72 3.61 -1.65 -19.37
C ARG A 72 2.76 -1.29 -20.56
N ASP A 73 3.38 -0.73 -21.60
CA ASP A 73 2.66 -0.42 -22.82
C ASP A 73 2.13 -1.68 -23.51
N ARG A 74 2.94 -2.75 -23.55
CA ARG A 74 2.57 -4.03 -24.17
C ARG A 74 1.41 -4.73 -23.44
N TRP A 75 1.47 -4.85 -22.12
CA TRP A 75 0.42 -5.57 -21.41
C TRP A 75 -0.87 -4.74 -21.29
N GLU A 76 -0.79 -3.40 -21.17
CA GLU A 76 -2.00 -2.55 -21.25
C GLU A 76 -2.62 -2.61 -22.66
N HIS A 77 -1.81 -2.70 -23.71
CA HIS A 77 -2.30 -2.91 -25.07
C HIS A 77 -3.11 -4.21 -25.19
N ALA A 78 -2.60 -5.31 -24.63
CA ALA A 78 -3.32 -6.58 -24.62
C ALA A 78 -4.59 -6.54 -23.76
N MET A 79 -4.50 -5.96 -22.55
CA MET A 79 -5.59 -5.90 -21.58
C MET A 79 -6.77 -5.05 -22.06
N PHE A 80 -6.50 -3.96 -22.80
CA PHE A 80 -7.52 -3.00 -23.24
C PHE A 80 -7.83 -3.06 -24.74
N GLY A 81 -7.48 -4.15 -25.42
CA GLY A 81 -7.78 -4.33 -26.85
C GLY A 81 -7.16 -3.25 -27.74
N GLY A 82 -6.04 -2.69 -27.32
CA GLY A 82 -5.34 -1.62 -28.00
C GLY A 82 -6.00 -0.24 -27.97
N ALA A 83 -6.99 -0.02 -27.10
CA ALA A 83 -7.73 1.24 -26.99
C ALA A 83 -6.83 2.49 -26.82
N TYR A 84 -5.66 2.33 -26.18
CA TYR A 84 -4.73 3.42 -25.88
C TYR A 84 -3.54 3.53 -26.85
N ARG A 85 -3.56 2.81 -27.97
CA ARG A 85 -2.45 2.85 -28.93
C ARG A 85 -2.24 4.27 -29.47
N GLY A 86 -1.07 4.84 -29.21
CA GLY A 86 -0.65 6.13 -29.75
C GLY A 86 -1.41 7.35 -29.21
N VAL A 87 -2.16 7.20 -28.11
CA VAL A 87 -2.95 8.29 -27.52
C VAL A 87 -2.60 8.51 -26.04
N PRO A 88 -2.68 9.76 -25.54
CA PRO A 88 -2.49 10.05 -24.12
C PRO A 88 -3.71 9.64 -23.27
N GLY A 89 -3.62 9.85 -21.95
CA GLY A 89 -4.74 9.63 -21.02
C GLY A 89 -4.85 8.17 -20.55
N ARG A 90 -3.72 7.58 -20.14
CA ARG A 90 -3.63 6.19 -19.68
C ARG A 90 -4.41 5.98 -18.37
N PRO A 91 -4.89 4.76 -18.09
CA PRO A 91 -5.65 4.50 -16.87
C PRO A 91 -4.84 4.77 -15.60
N ILE A 92 -5.52 5.22 -14.55
CA ILE A 92 -4.97 5.33 -13.19
C ILE A 92 -5.21 4.00 -12.47
N TYR A 93 -4.20 3.52 -11.75
CA TYR A 93 -4.24 2.21 -11.12
C TYR A 93 -4.50 2.35 -9.63
N GLY A 94 -5.52 1.65 -9.17
CA GLY A 94 -5.87 1.49 -7.77
C GLY A 94 -6.34 0.05 -7.52
N ALA A 95 -7.09 -0.15 -6.45
CA ALA A 95 -7.70 -1.44 -6.15
C ALA A 95 -9.05 -1.26 -5.47
N LEU A 96 -9.95 -2.22 -5.68
CA LEU A 96 -11.28 -2.24 -5.06
C LEU A 96 -11.13 -2.65 -3.59
N ASN A 97 -11.46 -1.75 -2.65
CA ASN A 97 -11.34 -2.01 -1.22
C ASN A 97 -12.53 -2.79 -0.66
N LEU A 98 -12.71 -4.00 -1.19
CA LEU A 98 -13.83 -4.87 -0.85
C LEU A 98 -13.83 -5.27 0.63
N ALA A 99 -12.65 -5.41 1.25
CA ALA A 99 -12.47 -5.82 2.63
C ALA A 99 -12.37 -4.67 3.66
N GLY A 100 -12.52 -3.42 3.21
CA GLY A 100 -12.50 -2.25 4.09
C GLY A 100 -11.16 -2.05 4.81
N HIS A 101 -10.04 -2.35 4.15
CA HIS A 101 -8.72 -2.23 4.77
C HIS A 101 -8.34 -0.76 5.01
N PRO A 102 -7.96 -0.38 6.24
CA PRO A 102 -7.65 1.01 6.59
C PRO A 102 -6.32 1.52 6.02
N ASP A 103 -5.45 0.63 5.57
CA ASP A 103 -4.21 0.88 4.79
C ASP A 103 -4.46 0.89 3.26
N GLY A 104 -5.73 0.82 2.85
CA GLY A 104 -6.16 0.78 1.45
C GLY A 104 -6.12 -0.64 0.87
N ALA A 105 -6.68 -0.81 -0.32
CA ALA A 105 -6.79 -2.12 -0.96
C ALA A 105 -5.45 -2.67 -1.47
N ALA A 106 -4.46 -1.80 -1.73
CA ALA A 106 -3.15 -2.20 -2.24
C ALA A 106 -2.01 -1.45 -1.51
N PRO A 107 -1.81 -1.69 -0.20
CA PRO A 107 -0.90 -0.92 0.66
C PRO A 107 0.57 -0.96 0.21
N ARG A 108 0.96 -1.97 -0.58
CA ARG A 108 2.31 -2.03 -1.16
C ARG A 108 2.70 -0.82 -2.00
N PHE A 109 1.73 -0.08 -2.54
CA PHE A 109 1.99 1.04 -3.46
C PHE A 109 2.01 2.39 -2.76
N GLY A 110 1.80 2.45 -1.45
CA GLY A 110 1.81 3.73 -0.77
C GLY A 110 1.43 3.69 0.69
N SER A 111 1.99 4.63 1.43
CA SER A 111 1.66 4.92 2.83
C SER A 111 0.44 5.82 3.00
N CYS A 112 -0.19 6.25 1.91
CA CYS A 112 -1.44 6.99 1.88
C CYS A 112 -2.31 6.43 0.76
N HIS A 113 -3.62 6.68 0.83
CA HIS A 113 -4.52 6.41 -0.29
C HIS A 113 -5.62 7.44 -0.43
N LEU A 114 -6.02 7.65 -1.68
CA LEU A 114 -7.24 8.37 -2.02
C LEU A 114 -8.42 7.40 -1.96
N VAL A 115 -9.54 7.82 -1.39
CA VAL A 115 -10.83 7.12 -1.47
C VAL A 115 -11.64 7.74 -2.59
N LEU A 116 -11.98 6.97 -3.61
CA LEU A 116 -12.69 7.49 -4.78
C LEU A 116 -14.20 7.54 -4.55
N ALA A 117 -14.87 8.48 -5.21
CA ALA A 117 -16.32 8.63 -5.20
C ALA A 117 -17.00 7.42 -5.87
N PRO A 118 -18.16 6.93 -5.38
CA PRO A 118 -18.81 5.71 -5.91
C PRO A 118 -19.02 5.72 -7.43
N ALA A 119 -19.31 6.88 -8.02
CA ALA A 119 -19.50 7.03 -9.46
C ALA A 119 -18.27 6.60 -10.30
N THR A 120 -17.06 6.61 -9.74
CA THR A 120 -15.83 6.21 -10.46
C THR A 120 -15.80 4.73 -10.79
N VAL A 121 -16.59 3.90 -10.11
CA VAL A 121 -16.65 2.44 -10.36
C VAL A 121 -17.12 2.13 -11.79
N THR A 122 -18.04 2.92 -12.33
CA THR A 122 -18.61 2.71 -13.68
C THR A 122 -17.61 2.94 -14.82
N ARG A 123 -16.51 3.65 -14.55
CA ARG A 123 -15.43 3.93 -15.51
C ARG A 123 -14.17 3.10 -15.22
N ALA A 124 -14.28 2.07 -14.40
CA ALA A 124 -13.17 1.19 -14.05
C ALA A 124 -13.31 -0.18 -14.72
N THR A 125 -12.19 -0.74 -15.13
CA THR A 125 -12.03 -2.18 -15.31
C THR A 125 -11.39 -2.78 -14.07
N PHE A 126 -11.51 -4.09 -13.92
CA PHE A 126 -11.01 -4.80 -12.77
C PHE A 126 -10.30 -6.08 -13.18
N CYS A 127 -9.33 -6.50 -12.37
CA CYS A 127 -8.77 -7.85 -12.45
C CYS A 127 -8.45 -8.42 -11.07
N HIS A 128 -8.53 -9.74 -10.94
CA HIS A 128 -8.07 -10.43 -9.74
C HIS A 128 -6.53 -10.52 -9.74
N GLY A 129 -5.88 -9.92 -8.74
CA GLY A 129 -4.43 -9.78 -8.67
C GLY A 129 -3.85 -8.70 -9.62
N ASP A 130 -2.53 -8.74 -9.80
CA ASP A 130 -1.75 -7.76 -10.57
C ASP A 130 -1.88 -7.96 -12.10
N SER A 131 -2.28 -6.90 -12.82
CA SER A 131 -2.48 -6.92 -14.28
C SER A 131 -1.22 -7.20 -15.08
N HIS A 132 -0.03 -6.90 -14.55
CA HIS A 132 1.23 -7.19 -15.25
C HIS A 132 1.43 -8.69 -15.50
N ARG A 133 0.76 -9.55 -14.73
CA ARG A 133 0.85 -11.01 -14.86
C ARG A 133 -0.01 -11.60 -15.99
N GLY A 134 -0.75 -10.77 -16.73
CA GLY A 134 -1.69 -11.24 -17.75
C GLY A 134 -2.89 -11.95 -17.14
N PRO A 135 -3.68 -11.28 -16.28
CA PRO A 135 -4.76 -11.90 -15.54
C PRO A 135 -5.83 -12.46 -16.48
N VAL A 136 -6.33 -13.64 -16.14
CA VAL A 136 -7.44 -14.28 -16.86
C VAL A 136 -8.80 -13.83 -16.32
N ALA A 137 -8.86 -13.41 -15.06
CA ALA A 137 -10.08 -12.95 -14.41
C ALA A 137 -10.14 -11.42 -14.48
N VAL A 138 -10.77 -10.92 -15.55
CA VAL A 138 -11.00 -9.50 -15.82
C VAL A 138 -12.48 -9.20 -15.95
N GLY A 139 -12.88 -7.96 -15.69
CA GLY A 139 -14.28 -7.55 -15.79
C GLY A 139 -14.49 -6.04 -15.67
N THR A 140 -15.75 -5.63 -15.77
CA THR A 140 -16.21 -4.25 -15.53
C THR A 140 -17.28 -4.28 -14.44
N ALA A 141 -17.76 -3.11 -14.02
CA ALA A 141 -18.76 -2.98 -12.96
C ALA A 141 -20.03 -3.83 -13.17
N ASP A 142 -20.43 -4.07 -14.42
CA ASP A 142 -21.61 -4.87 -14.81
C ASP A 142 -21.28 -6.21 -15.49
N ALA A 143 -19.99 -6.59 -15.50
CA ALA A 143 -19.49 -7.88 -15.96
C ALA A 143 -18.40 -8.39 -15.01
N PHE A 144 -18.72 -8.43 -13.72
CA PHE A 144 -17.79 -8.72 -12.62
C PHE A 144 -17.68 -10.22 -12.27
N GLY A 145 -18.49 -11.09 -12.88
CA GLY A 145 -18.65 -12.49 -12.45
C GLY A 145 -17.37 -13.34 -12.52
N THR A 146 -16.48 -13.05 -13.47
CA THR A 146 -15.15 -13.70 -13.60
C THR A 146 -14.29 -13.47 -12.37
N ILE A 147 -14.31 -12.26 -11.81
CA ILE A 147 -13.54 -11.87 -10.63
C ILE A 147 -14.16 -12.52 -9.38
N THR A 148 -15.48 -12.51 -9.26
CA THR A 148 -16.19 -13.24 -8.19
C THR A 148 -15.82 -14.73 -8.18
N ASN A 149 -15.78 -15.36 -9.34
CA ASN A 149 -15.38 -16.75 -9.48
C ASN A 149 -13.90 -16.99 -9.10
N ALA A 150 -13.00 -16.06 -9.45
CA ALA A 150 -11.61 -16.12 -9.07
C ALA A 150 -11.42 -16.01 -7.53
N LEU A 151 -12.16 -15.10 -6.88
CA LEU A 151 -12.17 -14.99 -5.42
C LEU A 151 -12.70 -16.27 -4.75
N ARG A 152 -13.76 -16.87 -5.28
CA ARG A 152 -14.28 -18.16 -4.80
C ARG A 152 -13.27 -19.29 -4.95
N ALA A 153 -12.57 -19.35 -6.08
CA ALA A 153 -11.54 -20.34 -6.33
C ALA A 153 -10.35 -20.16 -5.36
N GLN A 154 -9.91 -18.92 -5.13
CA GLN A 154 -8.89 -18.61 -4.14
C GLN A 154 -9.32 -19.04 -2.73
N LEU A 155 -10.52 -18.68 -2.29
CA LEU A 155 -11.04 -19.08 -0.98
C LEU A 155 -11.11 -20.59 -0.81
N THR A 156 -11.48 -21.31 -1.85
CA THR A 156 -11.54 -22.78 -1.82
C THR A 156 -10.14 -23.40 -1.66
N ARG A 157 -9.10 -22.79 -2.24
CA ARG A 157 -7.71 -23.27 -2.13
C ARG A 157 -7.06 -22.87 -0.81
N ASP A 158 -7.21 -21.61 -0.43
CA ASP A 158 -6.37 -20.98 0.59
C ASP A 158 -7.12 -20.74 1.91
N GLY A 159 -8.45 -20.87 1.91
CA GLY A 159 -9.32 -20.52 3.04
C GLY A 159 -9.39 -19.02 3.33
N ALA A 160 -8.74 -18.20 2.50
CA ALA A 160 -8.66 -16.75 2.64
C ALA A 160 -8.59 -16.06 1.28
N ALA A 161 -9.08 -14.83 1.22
CA ALA A 161 -8.91 -13.93 0.09
C ALA A 161 -8.94 -12.49 0.56
N LEU A 162 -8.25 -11.61 -0.16
CA LEU A 162 -8.07 -10.19 0.15
C LEU A 162 -7.54 -9.97 1.58
N GLY A 163 -6.62 -10.82 2.04
CA GLY A 163 -6.10 -10.76 3.41
C GLY A 163 -7.10 -11.12 4.51
N VAL A 164 -8.30 -11.61 4.17
CA VAL A 164 -9.34 -12.01 5.13
C VAL A 164 -9.56 -13.52 5.05
N ARG A 165 -9.41 -14.21 6.18
CA ARG A 165 -9.71 -15.62 6.32
C ARG A 165 -11.21 -15.83 6.49
N ALA A 166 -11.75 -16.82 5.80
CA ALA A 166 -13.15 -17.21 5.98
C ALA A 166 -13.36 -17.75 7.41
N PRO A 167 -14.40 -17.27 8.14
CA PRO A 167 -14.75 -17.82 9.43
C PRO A 167 -14.97 -19.32 9.32
N GLN A 168 -14.38 -20.09 10.24
CA GLN A 168 -14.67 -21.51 10.32
C GLN A 168 -16.08 -21.70 10.88
N PRO A 169 -16.87 -22.69 10.38
CA PRO A 169 -18.10 -23.05 11.05
C PRO A 169 -17.79 -23.42 12.51
N PRO A 170 -18.68 -23.13 13.47
CA PRO A 170 -18.47 -23.53 14.85
C PRO A 170 -18.22 -25.05 14.88
N ALA A 171 -17.19 -25.47 15.61
CA ALA A 171 -16.91 -26.89 15.78
C ALA A 171 -18.19 -27.56 16.27
N SER A 172 -18.67 -28.58 15.54
CA SER A 172 -19.80 -29.40 15.97
C SER A 172 -19.54 -29.80 17.42
N ALA A 173 -20.44 -29.44 18.33
CA ALA A 173 -20.33 -29.84 19.73
C ALA A 173 -20.08 -31.37 19.77
N PRO A 174 -19.20 -31.87 20.65
CA PRO A 174 -19.00 -33.30 20.78
C PRO A 174 -20.36 -33.95 21.00
N SER A 175 -20.71 -34.90 20.13
CA SER A 175 -21.95 -35.67 20.23
C SER A 175 -22.03 -36.23 21.65
N PRO A 176 -23.15 -36.09 22.38
CA PRO A 176 -23.24 -36.62 23.73
C PRO A 176 -22.95 -38.12 23.67
N ALA A 177 -21.92 -38.54 24.40
CA ALA A 177 -21.60 -39.95 24.58
C ALA A 177 -22.89 -40.66 25.03
N SER A 178 -23.21 -41.76 24.36
CA SER A 178 -24.34 -42.62 24.68
C SER A 178 -24.29 -42.97 26.16
N ALA A 179 -25.19 -42.39 26.95
CA ALA A 179 -25.36 -42.72 28.35
C ALA A 179 -26.01 -44.11 28.44
N SER A 180 -25.16 -45.14 28.46
CA SER A 180 -25.51 -46.49 28.88
C SER A 180 -24.55 -46.86 30.00
N ASP A 181 -24.96 -46.59 31.25
CA ASP A 181 -25.12 -47.61 32.30
C ASP A 181 -25.17 -46.89 33.67
N VAL A 182 -26.40 -46.61 34.14
CA VAL A 182 -26.64 -46.11 35.49
C VAL A 182 -26.94 -47.31 36.37
N GLY A 183 -25.90 -47.92 36.94
CA GLY A 183 -26.02 -48.85 38.06
C GLY A 183 -26.26 -48.07 39.37
N ALA A 184 -27.39 -48.37 40.02
CA ALA A 184 -27.90 -47.71 41.22
C ALA A 184 -26.98 -47.81 42.46
N PRO A 185 -27.08 -46.88 43.43
CA PRO A 185 -26.24 -46.84 44.63
C PRO A 185 -26.85 -47.56 45.84
N SER A 186 -26.00 -48.00 46.76
CA SER A 186 -26.37 -48.32 48.16
C SER A 186 -25.21 -48.03 49.13
N PRO A 187 -25.48 -47.80 50.43
CA PRO A 187 -24.97 -46.62 51.13
C PRO A 187 -24.02 -46.87 52.30
N ALA A 188 -23.43 -45.75 52.73
CA ALA A 188 -22.94 -45.40 54.07
C ALA A 188 -21.72 -46.15 54.65
N SER A 189 -20.69 -45.37 55.00
CA SER A 189 -20.10 -45.40 56.35
C SER A 189 -19.35 -44.10 56.64
N ALA A 190 -19.68 -43.55 57.80
CA ALA A 190 -19.17 -42.31 58.37
C ALA A 190 -17.78 -42.47 58.98
N SER A 191 -16.99 -41.39 58.97
CA SER A 191 -16.38 -40.79 60.17
C SER A 191 -15.18 -39.93 59.81
N GLY A 192 -14.97 -38.86 60.59
CA GLY A 192 -13.61 -38.49 60.97
C GLY A 192 -13.16 -37.07 60.63
N VAL A 193 -13.74 -36.10 61.33
CA VAL A 193 -13.09 -34.90 61.91
C VAL A 193 -11.55 -34.85 61.81
N ARG A 194 -10.97 -33.77 61.27
CA ARG A 194 -10.11 -32.79 61.99
C ARG A 194 -9.58 -31.66 61.09
N ALA A 195 -9.65 -30.43 61.59
CA ALA A 195 -8.92 -29.24 61.12
C ALA A 195 -7.59 -29.08 61.92
N PRO A 196 -6.85 -27.95 61.84
CA PRO A 196 -6.06 -27.44 60.71
C PRO A 196 -4.56 -27.18 61.07
N SER A 197 -3.79 -26.69 60.08
CA SER A 197 -2.51 -25.90 60.17
C SER A 197 -1.17 -26.64 60.39
N PRO A 198 0.02 -26.00 60.16
CA PRO A 198 0.41 -24.95 59.19
C PRO A 198 1.79 -25.20 58.50
N ALA A 199 2.13 -24.31 57.54
CA ALA A 199 3.47 -23.81 57.15
C ALA A 199 4.61 -24.77 56.71
N SER A 200 5.19 -24.52 55.52
CA SER A 200 6.61 -24.18 55.38
C SER A 200 6.95 -23.57 54.02
N ALA A 201 7.99 -22.74 54.03
CA ALA A 201 8.54 -21.94 52.94
C ALA A 201 9.55 -22.69 52.05
N ALA A 202 9.99 -21.99 51.00
CA ALA A 202 11.03 -22.35 50.01
C ALA A 202 10.62 -23.46 49.02
N ASP A 203 10.85 -23.36 47.71
CA ASP A 203 12.12 -23.05 47.07
C ASP A 203 11.94 -22.58 45.60
N VAL A 204 13.04 -22.06 45.05
CA VAL A 204 13.32 -21.52 43.72
C VAL A 204 12.95 -22.46 42.57
N GLY A 205 12.39 -21.92 41.48
CA GLY A 205 12.18 -22.66 40.24
C GLY A 205 11.75 -21.76 39.07
N ALA A 206 12.65 -21.57 38.10
CA ALA A 206 12.37 -20.96 36.80
C ALA A 206 11.35 -21.79 35.98
N PRO A 207 10.66 -21.18 35.00
CA PRO A 207 10.23 -21.89 33.80
C PRO A 207 10.86 -21.23 32.56
N SER A 208 11.61 -21.98 31.76
CA SER A 208 11.17 -22.98 30.78
C SER A 208 10.77 -22.34 29.45
N ALA A 209 11.64 -22.59 28.46
CA ALA A 209 11.46 -22.28 27.06
C ALA A 209 10.36 -23.16 26.44
N ALA A 210 9.45 -22.54 25.71
CA ALA A 210 8.53 -23.24 24.82
C ALA A 210 9.11 -23.24 23.41
N SER A 211 9.47 -24.43 22.95
CA SER A 211 9.82 -24.79 21.59
C SER A 211 8.58 -24.70 20.69
N ALA A 212 8.71 -24.02 19.55
CA ALA A 212 7.79 -24.18 18.41
C ALA A 212 8.57 -24.80 17.26
N SER A 213 8.15 -26.00 16.90
CA SER A 213 8.67 -26.85 15.84
C SER A 213 8.44 -26.24 14.46
N ALA A 214 9.53 -26.06 13.71
CA ALA A 214 9.53 -25.78 12.28
C ALA A 214 9.29 -27.09 11.50
N SER A 215 8.41 -27.04 10.50
CA SER A 215 8.31 -28.07 9.48
C SER A 215 8.95 -27.57 8.19
N ASP A 216 9.93 -28.36 7.78
CA ASP A 216 10.86 -28.27 6.67
C ASP A 216 10.14 -28.60 5.35
N VAL A 217 10.28 -27.73 4.34
CA VAL A 217 10.10 -28.10 2.92
C VAL A 217 11.14 -27.33 2.10
N GLY A 218 12.09 -28.07 1.55
CA GLY A 218 13.27 -27.57 0.84
C GLY A 218 12.95 -26.78 -0.43
N ALA A 219 13.69 -25.69 -0.60
CA ALA A 219 13.80 -24.95 -1.84
C ALA A 219 14.95 -25.51 -2.69
N PRO A 220 14.81 -25.63 -4.04
CA PRO A 220 15.96 -25.87 -4.89
C PRO A 220 16.71 -24.57 -5.18
N SER A 221 18.01 -24.63 -4.93
CA SER A 221 19.05 -23.65 -5.22
C SER A 221 19.15 -23.33 -6.71
N ALA A 222 19.14 -22.05 -7.06
CA ALA A 222 19.61 -21.57 -8.36
C ALA A 222 20.85 -20.68 -8.16
N THR A 223 21.99 -21.25 -8.51
CA THR A 223 23.32 -20.61 -8.50
C THR A 223 23.46 -19.64 -9.67
N SER A 224 24.03 -18.48 -9.38
CA SER A 224 24.35 -17.40 -10.30
C SER A 224 25.64 -17.67 -11.11
N ALA A 225 25.68 -17.22 -12.37
CA ALA A 225 26.84 -16.71 -13.12
C ALA A 225 26.35 -16.34 -14.55
N SER A 226 26.76 -15.30 -15.26
CA SER A 226 27.72 -14.22 -15.06
C SER A 226 27.42 -13.12 -16.10
N ALA A 227 27.86 -11.91 -15.81
CA ALA A 227 27.85 -10.75 -16.70
C ALA A 227 28.81 -10.92 -17.90
N VAL A 228 28.43 -10.39 -19.07
CA VAL A 228 29.38 -9.93 -20.11
C VAL A 228 28.77 -8.72 -20.84
N SER A 229 29.53 -7.62 -20.87
CA SER A 229 29.25 -6.38 -21.63
C SER A 229 29.48 -6.56 -23.14
N PRO A 230 28.92 -5.69 -24.02
CA PRO A 230 29.01 -5.87 -25.46
C PRO A 230 30.28 -5.22 -26.03
N SER A 231 30.90 -5.88 -27.01
CA SER A 231 31.84 -5.23 -27.94
C SER A 231 31.54 -5.67 -29.38
N SER A 232 31.50 -4.67 -30.24
CA SER A 232 31.26 -4.72 -31.67
C SER A 232 32.32 -5.49 -32.45
N ALA A 233 31.92 -6.27 -33.45
CA ALA A 233 32.64 -6.38 -34.73
C ALA A 233 31.77 -7.03 -35.82
N ARG A 234 31.87 -6.46 -37.02
CA ARG A 234 31.22 -6.83 -38.28
C ARG A 234 31.82 -8.09 -38.90
N SER A 235 31.07 -8.72 -39.81
CA SER A 235 31.43 -9.37 -41.11
C SER A 235 30.65 -10.70 -41.28
N SER A 236 29.58 -10.74 -42.09
CA SER A 236 29.51 -10.97 -43.55
C SER A 236 29.87 -12.39 -44.00
N THR A 237 28.86 -13.20 -44.35
CA THR A 237 28.77 -14.05 -45.56
C THR A 237 27.40 -14.76 -45.64
N SER A 238 26.76 -14.72 -46.80
CA SER A 238 25.56 -15.51 -47.19
C SER A 238 25.99 -16.77 -48.00
N PRO A 239 25.09 -17.51 -48.68
CA PRO A 239 24.33 -18.65 -48.16
C PRO A 239 24.67 -19.97 -48.88
N GLY A 240 24.50 -21.11 -48.21
CA GLY A 240 24.71 -22.46 -48.79
C GLY A 240 23.51 -23.37 -48.57
N GLN A 241 23.06 -24.02 -49.64
CA GLN A 241 21.85 -24.85 -49.74
C GLN A 241 21.98 -26.26 -49.12
N ALA A 242 20.79 -26.78 -48.77
CA ALA A 242 20.30 -28.17 -48.85
C ALA A 242 20.88 -29.27 -47.93
N SER A 243 20.00 -29.86 -47.11
CA SER A 243 19.71 -31.30 -47.13
C SER A 243 18.60 -31.65 -46.15
N SER A 244 17.65 -32.46 -46.62
CA SER A 244 16.68 -33.21 -45.83
C SER A 244 17.37 -34.08 -44.76
N GLY A 245 16.78 -34.14 -43.56
CA GLY A 245 17.27 -34.94 -42.44
C GLY A 245 16.21 -35.03 -41.34
N GLN A 246 16.05 -36.22 -40.78
CA GLN A 246 14.95 -36.69 -39.93
C GLN A 246 14.66 -35.88 -38.66
N VAL A 247 13.38 -35.91 -38.28
CA VAL A 247 12.83 -35.54 -36.97
C VAL A 247 13.42 -36.47 -35.89
N PRO A 248 14.08 -35.96 -34.82
CA PRO A 248 14.40 -36.77 -33.66
C PRO A 248 13.22 -36.84 -32.69
N SER A 249 12.82 -38.06 -32.37
CA SER A 249 11.85 -38.41 -31.33
C SER A 249 12.28 -37.90 -29.95
N ALA A 250 11.28 -37.47 -29.17
CA ALA A 250 11.45 -36.98 -27.80
C ALA A 250 12.06 -38.04 -26.85
N PRO A 251 12.91 -37.64 -25.88
CA PRO A 251 13.39 -38.55 -24.85
C PRO A 251 12.28 -38.91 -23.85
N ALA A 252 12.21 -40.20 -23.51
CA ALA A 252 11.27 -40.76 -22.54
C ALA A 252 11.45 -40.14 -21.15
N SER A 253 10.33 -39.76 -20.52
CA SER A 253 10.26 -39.25 -19.15
C SER A 253 10.62 -40.34 -18.12
N PRO A 254 11.37 -40.02 -17.05
CA PRO A 254 11.62 -40.94 -15.94
C PRO A 254 10.34 -41.20 -15.12
N PRO A 255 10.24 -42.34 -14.42
CA PRO A 255 9.03 -42.73 -13.69
C PRO A 255 8.75 -41.77 -12.53
N VAL A 256 7.52 -41.27 -12.51
CA VAL A 256 6.97 -40.39 -11.48
C VAL A 256 6.95 -41.17 -10.16
N SER A 257 7.73 -40.72 -9.19
CA SER A 257 7.63 -41.22 -7.81
C SER A 257 6.31 -40.70 -7.23
N SER A 258 5.52 -41.61 -6.69
CA SER A 258 4.22 -41.38 -6.08
C SER A 258 4.26 -40.28 -5.01
N GLU A 259 3.51 -39.20 -5.23
CA GLU A 259 3.22 -38.19 -4.20
C GLU A 259 2.22 -38.72 -3.15
N PRO A 260 2.31 -38.23 -1.90
CA PRO A 260 1.35 -38.58 -0.87
C PRO A 260 0.08 -37.72 -0.94
N SER A 261 -1.05 -38.40 -0.78
CA SER A 261 -2.27 -37.93 -0.08
C SER A 261 -3.15 -36.87 -0.75
N SER A 262 -4.29 -37.37 -1.22
CA SER A 262 -5.51 -36.67 -1.60
C SER A 262 -5.92 -35.54 -0.64
N VAL A 263 -5.82 -34.29 -1.10
CA VAL A 263 -6.63 -33.19 -0.57
C VAL A 263 -8.06 -33.43 -1.08
N SER A 264 -9.01 -33.75 -0.20
CA SER A 264 -10.41 -33.89 -0.63
C SER A 264 -10.92 -32.53 -1.12
N ALA A 265 -11.31 -32.46 -2.40
CA ALA A 265 -11.94 -31.26 -2.93
C ALA A 265 -13.21 -30.96 -2.12
N LEU A 266 -13.37 -29.71 -1.68
CA LEU A 266 -14.60 -29.28 -1.01
C LEU A 266 -15.79 -29.56 -1.93
N SER A 267 -16.88 -30.06 -1.35
CA SER A 267 -18.14 -30.15 -2.11
C SER A 267 -18.61 -28.76 -2.53
N THR A 268 -19.37 -28.68 -3.62
CA THR A 268 -19.93 -27.41 -4.13
C THR A 268 -20.66 -26.63 -3.03
N ASP A 269 -21.43 -27.33 -2.19
CA ASP A 269 -22.15 -26.75 -1.07
C ASP A 269 -21.22 -26.22 0.03
N ALA A 270 -20.14 -26.93 0.33
CA ALA A 270 -19.15 -26.48 1.31
C ALA A 270 -18.41 -25.24 0.81
N ALA A 271 -18.01 -25.21 -0.47
CA ALA A 271 -17.39 -24.04 -1.09
C ALA A 271 -18.34 -22.83 -1.14
N ALA A 272 -19.63 -23.05 -1.41
CA ALA A 272 -20.65 -21.98 -1.38
C ALA A 272 -20.84 -21.40 0.03
N ARG A 273 -20.91 -22.26 1.06
CA ARG A 273 -20.98 -21.81 2.46
C ARG A 273 -19.73 -21.05 2.90
N LEU A 274 -18.54 -21.52 2.50
CA LEU A 274 -17.28 -20.86 2.78
C LEU A 274 -17.24 -19.44 2.17
N PHE A 275 -17.66 -19.33 0.91
CA PHE A 275 -17.74 -18.05 0.21
C PHE A 275 -18.72 -17.09 0.90
N ALA A 276 -19.93 -17.57 1.26
CA ALA A 276 -20.92 -16.75 1.96
C ALA A 276 -20.44 -16.27 3.34
N ALA A 277 -19.76 -17.14 4.11
CA ALA A 277 -19.19 -16.77 5.41
C ALA A 277 -18.08 -15.72 5.27
N TRP A 278 -17.21 -15.86 4.27
CA TRP A 278 -16.19 -14.87 3.95
C TRP A 278 -16.79 -13.54 3.50
N GLU A 279 -17.80 -13.58 2.62
CA GLU A 279 -18.48 -12.39 2.10
C GLU A 279 -19.17 -11.59 3.21
N ALA A 280 -19.78 -12.27 4.18
CA ALA A 280 -20.35 -11.64 5.36
C ALA A 280 -19.27 -10.93 6.21
N ALA A 281 -18.15 -11.60 6.50
CA ALA A 281 -17.05 -11.02 7.28
C ALA A 281 -16.38 -9.83 6.56
N VAL A 282 -16.21 -9.92 5.25
CA VAL A 282 -15.70 -8.85 4.38
C VAL A 282 -16.65 -7.67 4.35
N SER A 283 -17.96 -7.92 4.22
CA SER A 283 -18.98 -6.87 4.21
C SER A 283 -19.05 -6.14 5.54
N GLU A 284 -19.03 -6.85 6.68
CA GLU A 284 -19.03 -6.23 8.01
C GLU A 284 -17.82 -5.30 8.22
N ARG A 285 -16.63 -5.74 7.80
CA ARG A 285 -15.41 -4.92 7.85
C ARG A 285 -15.51 -3.69 6.95
N ARG A 286 -16.00 -3.86 5.72
CA ARG A 286 -16.21 -2.78 4.76
C ARG A 286 -17.21 -1.75 5.28
N ASP A 287 -18.32 -2.19 5.83
CA ASP A 287 -19.37 -1.30 6.33
C ASP A 287 -18.86 -0.51 7.53
N SER A 288 -18.05 -1.13 8.39
CA SER A 288 -17.34 -0.45 9.48
C SER A 288 -16.37 0.63 8.96
N TYR A 289 -15.59 0.31 7.93
CA TYR A 289 -14.69 1.28 7.27
C TYR A 289 -15.46 2.46 6.67
N LEU A 290 -16.56 2.20 5.96
CA LEU A 290 -17.39 3.23 5.34
C LEU A 290 -18.09 4.11 6.39
N ALA A 291 -18.57 3.52 7.48
CA ALA A 291 -19.17 4.26 8.60
C ALA A 291 -18.17 5.23 9.23
N LEU A 292 -16.91 4.82 9.39
CA LEU A 292 -15.83 5.68 9.89
C LEU A 292 -15.53 6.86 8.96
N LEU A 293 -15.52 6.62 7.64
CA LEU A 293 -15.33 7.70 6.66
C LEU A 293 -16.51 8.68 6.62
N ALA A 294 -17.73 8.20 6.87
CA ALA A 294 -18.94 9.02 6.91
C ALA A 294 -19.04 9.85 8.21
N SER A 295 -18.40 9.41 9.29
CA SER A 295 -18.47 10.03 10.61
C SER A 295 -17.82 11.43 10.64
N PRO A 296 -18.56 12.50 11.02
CA PRO A 296 -18.00 13.84 11.17
C PRO A 296 -16.88 13.90 12.23
N SER A 297 -17.01 13.11 13.30
CA SER A 297 -16.05 13.07 14.42
C SER A 297 -14.71 12.44 14.06
N SER A 298 -14.66 11.67 12.97
CA SER A 298 -13.45 11.01 12.48
C SER A 298 -12.63 11.91 11.56
N ARG A 299 -13.15 13.09 11.19
CA ARG A 299 -12.43 14.07 10.36
C ARG A 299 -11.41 14.79 11.21
N HIS A 300 -10.12 14.67 10.87
CA HIS A 300 -9.07 15.43 11.53
C HIS A 300 -8.41 16.41 10.56
N LEU A 301 -8.42 17.67 10.99
CA LEU A 301 -7.99 18.90 10.29
C LEU A 301 -9.07 19.50 9.37
N SER A 302 -9.84 20.44 9.93
CA SER A 302 -10.30 21.60 9.15
C SER A 302 -9.19 22.66 9.18
N PRO A 303 -8.96 23.40 8.08
CA PRO A 303 -7.99 24.49 8.03
C PRO A 303 -8.40 25.72 8.87
N ASP A 304 -9.61 25.76 9.41
CA ASP A 304 -10.11 26.88 10.20
C ASP A 304 -9.69 26.76 11.67
N GLY A 305 -8.54 27.32 12.00
CA GLY A 305 -8.27 27.77 13.37
C GLY A 305 -9.27 28.85 13.78
N PRO A 306 -9.56 29.04 15.09
CA PRO A 306 -10.47 30.08 15.53
C PRO A 306 -9.90 31.45 15.14
N THR A 307 -10.63 32.18 14.31
CA THR A 307 -10.38 33.59 14.00
C THR A 307 -10.20 34.34 15.32
N PRO A 308 -9.06 35.00 15.60
CA PRO A 308 -8.96 35.85 16.76
C PRO A 308 -9.95 36.99 16.57
N ALA A 309 -10.76 37.24 17.59
CA ALA A 309 -11.76 38.30 17.63
C ALA A 309 -11.17 39.61 17.07
N GLY A 310 -11.66 40.00 15.90
CA GLY A 310 -11.28 41.24 15.24
C GLY A 310 -11.72 42.42 16.08
N GLY A 311 -10.75 43.08 16.72
CA GLY A 311 -10.91 44.43 17.25
C GLY A 311 -11.36 45.35 16.12
N SER A 312 -12.48 46.03 16.35
CA SER A 312 -13.02 47.08 15.51
C SER A 312 -11.95 48.13 15.21
N VAL A 313 -11.50 48.19 13.95
CA VAL A 313 -10.83 49.37 13.39
C VAL A 313 -11.76 49.97 12.35
N ARG A 314 -12.31 51.13 12.70
CA ARG A 314 -13.09 51.99 11.81
C ARG A 314 -12.30 52.26 10.52
N ARG A 315 -12.88 51.89 9.37
CA ARG A 315 -12.51 52.47 8.07
C ARG A 315 -13.31 53.77 7.87
N THR A 316 -12.61 54.90 7.84
CA THR A 316 -13.07 56.11 7.15
C THR A 316 -12.73 55.98 5.67
N GLY A 317 -13.70 56.27 4.80
CA GLY A 317 -13.57 56.10 3.35
C GLY A 317 -12.80 57.22 2.64
N SER A 318 -12.45 57.00 1.37
CA SER A 318 -12.69 57.89 0.21
C SER A 318 -11.83 57.50 -1.02
N GLY A 319 -12.40 57.72 -2.21
CA GLY A 319 -11.74 57.76 -3.55
C GLY A 319 -11.51 56.39 -4.19
N SER A 320 -12.27 55.90 -5.19
CA SER A 320 -12.60 56.43 -6.52
C SER A 320 -11.38 56.72 -7.40
N GLY A 321 -11.23 55.95 -8.48
CA GLY A 321 -10.19 56.11 -9.49
C GLY A 321 -10.11 54.92 -10.45
N ASP A 322 -10.98 54.93 -11.47
CA ASP A 322 -10.87 54.12 -12.69
C ASP A 322 -9.56 54.41 -13.44
N VAL A 323 -8.80 53.39 -13.90
CA VAL A 323 -8.11 53.43 -15.21
C VAL A 323 -7.95 52.01 -15.78
N ARG A 324 -8.17 51.95 -17.10
CA ARG A 324 -8.21 50.84 -18.05
C ARG A 324 -6.90 50.05 -18.27
N ALA A 325 -7.13 48.88 -18.87
CA ALA A 325 -6.20 47.92 -19.45
C ALA A 325 -5.20 48.46 -20.49
N ALA A 326 -4.02 47.83 -20.53
CA ALA A 326 -3.19 47.66 -21.73
C ALA A 326 -2.35 46.36 -21.61
N GLY A 327 -2.35 45.57 -22.69
CA GLY A 327 -1.67 44.28 -22.81
C GLY A 327 -0.14 44.35 -22.99
N PRO A 328 0.51 43.17 -23.16
CA PRO A 328 1.93 43.00 -22.89
C PRO A 328 2.81 43.32 -24.10
N ARG A 329 4.02 43.83 -23.85
CA ARG A 329 5.12 43.86 -24.82
C ARG A 329 6.30 43.06 -24.29
N SER A 330 6.72 42.14 -25.14
CA SER A 330 7.91 41.31 -25.13
C SER A 330 9.20 42.12 -25.32
N ALA A 331 10.25 41.73 -24.61
CA ALA A 331 11.65 41.72 -25.07
C ALA A 331 12.57 41.12 -23.98
N ASP A 332 13.21 39.99 -24.28
CA ASP A 332 14.42 39.48 -23.59
C ASP A 332 15.68 40.29 -24.02
N PRO A 333 16.92 39.97 -23.57
CA PRO A 333 17.61 40.63 -22.46
C PRO A 333 18.94 41.27 -22.93
N PRO A 334 19.80 41.74 -22.00
CA PRO A 334 21.15 41.18 -22.06
C PRO A 334 21.83 40.91 -20.70
N SER A 335 22.71 39.93 -20.78
CA SER A 335 23.74 39.44 -19.87
C SER A 335 24.77 40.48 -19.39
N ALA A 336 25.20 40.38 -18.12
CA ALA A 336 26.60 40.56 -17.69
C ALA A 336 26.78 40.24 -16.18
N ASP A 337 27.58 39.22 -15.86
CA ASP A 337 28.30 39.04 -14.58
C ASP A 337 29.71 39.69 -14.70
N PRO A 338 30.56 39.72 -13.65
CA PRO A 338 30.46 40.35 -12.34
C PRO A 338 31.68 41.30 -12.10
N PRO A 339 31.90 41.86 -10.89
CA PRO A 339 33.24 41.65 -10.32
C PRO A 339 33.31 41.52 -8.79
N SER A 340 34.31 40.74 -8.39
CA SER A 340 34.93 40.58 -7.07
C SER A 340 35.94 41.68 -6.74
N ALA A 341 36.03 42.10 -5.46
CA ALA A 341 37.29 42.43 -4.75
C ALA A 341 37.06 42.79 -3.26
N ASP A 342 37.76 42.08 -2.36
CA ASP A 342 38.01 42.36 -0.93
C ASP A 342 39.06 43.50 -0.74
N PRO A 343 39.61 43.80 0.48
CA PRO A 343 39.05 44.25 1.77
C PRO A 343 39.72 45.58 2.24
N PRO A 344 39.57 46.07 3.51
CA PRO A 344 40.57 45.70 4.54
C PRO A 344 40.13 45.68 6.04
N SER A 345 40.87 44.86 6.80
CA SER A 345 41.45 44.99 8.18
C SER A 345 40.72 45.55 9.41
N SER A 346 40.72 44.68 10.45
CA SER A 346 41.15 44.86 11.87
C SER A 346 40.35 45.75 12.85
N GLY A 347 39.90 45.10 13.94
CA GLY A 347 39.54 45.73 15.21
C GLY A 347 39.16 44.68 16.27
N SER A 348 39.95 44.59 17.33
CA SER A 348 39.91 43.55 18.37
C SER A 348 38.92 43.82 19.52
N SER A 349 38.58 42.72 20.22
CA SER A 349 38.27 42.60 21.66
C SER A 349 36.82 42.81 22.12
N GLY A 350 36.32 41.80 22.85
CA GLY A 350 35.05 41.86 23.56
C GLY A 350 34.49 40.47 23.91
N ALA A 351 35.18 39.71 24.76
CA ALA A 351 34.67 38.47 25.31
C ALA A 351 33.45 38.72 26.20
N GLY A 352 32.25 38.44 25.68
CA GLY A 352 31.00 38.43 26.42
C GLY A 352 30.42 37.02 26.46
N ALA A 353 30.68 36.29 27.54
CA ALA A 353 30.10 34.98 27.81
C ALA A 353 28.56 35.10 27.94
N ARG A 354 27.85 34.82 26.85
CA ARG A 354 26.38 34.75 26.85
C ARG A 354 25.98 33.39 27.42
N ARG A 355 25.51 33.36 28.67
CA ARG A 355 24.85 32.19 29.28
C ARG A 355 23.74 31.70 28.35
N VAL A 356 23.96 30.54 27.73
CA VAL A 356 22.91 29.74 27.10
C VAL A 356 22.02 29.26 28.25
N ARG A 357 20.77 29.75 28.30
CA ARG A 357 19.76 29.19 29.20
C ARG A 357 19.40 27.79 28.68
N PRO A 358 19.23 26.77 29.56
CA PRO A 358 18.69 25.49 29.13
C PRO A 358 17.31 25.72 28.53
N ARG A 359 17.05 25.15 27.34
CA ARG A 359 15.70 25.07 26.78
C ARG A 359 14.84 24.33 27.80
N GLY A 360 13.79 25.01 28.29
CA GLY A 360 12.72 24.34 29.02
C GLY A 360 12.02 23.32 28.11
N PRO A 361 11.27 22.37 28.68
CA PRO A 361 10.50 21.41 27.90
C PRO A 361 9.61 22.14 26.89
N ASP A 362 9.62 21.66 25.64
CA ASP A 362 8.77 22.17 24.58
C ASP A 362 7.30 22.21 25.04
N PRO A 363 6.55 23.30 24.79
CA PRO A 363 5.13 23.39 25.11
C PRO A 363 4.30 22.67 24.05
N CYS A 364 4.67 21.44 23.67
CA CYS A 364 3.73 20.55 23.00
C CYS A 364 2.76 20.05 24.07
N GLY A 365 1.60 20.73 24.16
CA GLY A 365 0.43 20.15 24.82
C GLY A 365 0.01 18.83 24.17
N PRO A 366 -0.91 18.08 24.80
CA PRO A 366 -1.40 16.82 24.23
C PRO A 366 -1.91 17.03 22.81
N ASP A 367 -1.60 16.07 21.93
CA ASP A 367 -1.92 16.04 20.51
C ASP A 367 -3.31 16.64 20.22
N PRO A 368 -3.45 17.66 19.36
CA PRO A 368 -4.75 18.21 18.97
C PRO A 368 -5.56 17.26 18.06
N CYS A 369 -5.07 16.03 17.84
CA CYS A 369 -5.72 15.04 17.02
C CYS A 369 -6.30 13.93 17.87
N GLY A 370 -7.58 13.64 17.63
CA GLY A 370 -8.28 12.54 18.26
C GLY A 370 -7.66 11.18 17.92
N PRO A 371 -8.11 10.13 18.62
CA PRO A 371 -7.63 8.76 18.42
C PRO A 371 -7.81 8.30 16.96
N ASP A 372 -6.95 7.38 16.50
CA ASP A 372 -7.08 6.74 15.19
C ASP A 372 -8.51 6.16 15.03
N PRO A 373 -9.33 6.69 14.10
CA PRO A 373 -10.70 6.22 13.92
C PRO A 373 -10.74 4.76 13.45
N PHE A 374 -9.65 4.27 12.84
CA PHE A 374 -9.52 2.91 12.36
C PHE A 374 -8.83 1.96 13.37
N ALA A 375 -8.57 2.37 14.61
CA ALA A 375 -7.85 1.54 15.58
C ALA A 375 -8.50 0.16 15.83
N ALA A 376 -9.81 0.05 15.66
CA ALA A 376 -10.55 -1.21 15.78
C ALA A 376 -10.49 -2.10 14.52
N LEU A 377 -10.03 -1.56 13.39
CA LEU A 377 -9.89 -2.30 12.14
C LEU A 377 -8.46 -2.78 11.95
N ALA A 378 -8.30 -4.10 11.86
CA ALA A 378 -7.02 -4.67 11.50
C ALA A 378 -6.59 -4.20 10.09
N PRO A 379 -5.33 -3.82 9.87
CA PRO A 379 -4.80 -3.51 8.54
C PRO A 379 -4.85 -4.73 7.63
N GLY A 380 -4.95 -4.50 6.32
CA GLY A 380 -4.98 -5.55 5.32
C GLY A 380 -3.64 -6.25 5.14
N ARG A 381 -2.52 -5.53 5.28
CA ARG A 381 -1.14 -6.08 5.20
C ARG A 381 -0.86 -6.91 3.94
N THR A 382 -1.58 -6.63 2.87
CA THR A 382 -1.61 -7.51 1.71
C THR A 382 -0.79 -6.92 0.57
N LEU A 383 0.17 -7.69 0.06
CA LEU A 383 1.01 -7.25 -1.06
C LEU A 383 0.44 -7.66 -2.42
N ASP A 384 -0.06 -8.87 -2.58
CA ASP A 384 -0.38 -9.43 -3.91
C ASP A 384 -1.82 -9.95 -4.03
N ASP A 385 -2.60 -9.82 -2.96
CA ASP A 385 -3.97 -10.36 -2.85
C ASP A 385 -5.00 -9.20 -2.79
N TYR A 386 -5.29 -8.65 -3.97
CA TYR A 386 -6.23 -7.54 -4.15
C TYR A 386 -6.97 -7.68 -5.48
N VAL A 387 -8.10 -6.98 -5.62
CA VAL A 387 -8.74 -6.77 -6.92
C VAL A 387 -8.24 -5.44 -7.46
N GLU A 388 -7.36 -5.47 -8.46
CA GLU A 388 -6.86 -4.26 -9.08
C GLU A 388 -7.98 -3.57 -9.87
N ALA A 389 -7.99 -2.24 -9.83
CA ALA A 389 -8.94 -1.40 -10.53
C ALA A 389 -8.19 -0.41 -11.44
N GLN A 390 -8.50 -0.41 -12.73
CA GLN A 390 -7.93 0.51 -13.70
C GLN A 390 -8.98 1.56 -14.07
N LEU A 391 -8.77 2.78 -13.58
CA LEU A 391 -9.68 3.90 -13.74
C LEU A 391 -9.41 4.63 -15.07
N HIS A 392 -10.40 4.63 -15.97
CA HIS A 392 -10.29 5.26 -17.28
C HIS A 392 -10.79 6.72 -17.26
N GLY A 393 -10.16 7.59 -18.05
CA GLY A 393 -10.62 8.98 -18.23
C GLY A 393 -10.05 10.00 -17.23
N GLY A 394 -8.95 9.67 -16.55
CA GLY A 394 -8.26 10.57 -15.63
C GLY A 394 -8.89 10.66 -14.24
N LEU A 395 -8.23 11.40 -13.35
CA LEU A 395 -8.61 11.52 -11.94
C LEU A 395 -8.40 12.95 -11.43
N VAL A 396 -9.46 13.77 -11.53
CA VAL A 396 -9.55 15.11 -10.91
C VAL A 396 -9.97 14.97 -9.45
N LEU A 397 -9.20 15.53 -8.52
CA LEU A 397 -9.37 15.29 -7.08
C LEU A 397 -10.71 15.83 -6.56
N GLY A 398 -11.03 17.09 -6.84
CA GLY A 398 -12.26 17.72 -6.35
C GLY A 398 -13.56 17.11 -6.88
N GLU A 399 -13.50 16.33 -7.96
CA GLU A 399 -14.66 15.66 -8.55
C GLU A 399 -14.77 14.19 -8.16
N HIS A 400 -13.63 13.52 -7.98
CA HIS A 400 -13.59 12.06 -7.93
C HIS A 400 -13.08 11.50 -6.61
N VAL A 401 -12.60 12.33 -5.69
CA VAL A 401 -12.04 11.89 -4.40
C VAL A 401 -12.91 12.40 -3.26
N THR A 402 -13.29 11.50 -2.36
CA THR A 402 -14.13 11.82 -1.20
C THR A 402 -13.34 11.98 0.08
N ALA A 403 -12.17 11.34 0.18
CA ALA A 403 -11.29 11.42 1.35
C ALA A 403 -9.85 11.05 1.00
N VAL A 404 -8.91 11.47 1.85
CA VAL A 404 -7.54 10.94 1.89
C VAL A 404 -7.33 10.23 3.22
N VAL A 405 -6.70 9.06 3.20
CA VAL A 405 -6.22 8.37 4.39
C VAL A 405 -4.70 8.35 4.35
N ALA A 406 -4.05 8.73 5.45
CA ALA A 406 -2.61 8.93 5.52
C ALA A 406 -1.96 8.18 6.70
N CYS A 407 -0.65 7.93 6.58
CA CYS A 407 0.13 7.34 7.65
C CYS A 407 0.45 8.38 8.75
N PRO A 408 0.24 8.06 10.03
CA PRO A 408 0.41 8.99 11.14
C PRO A 408 1.85 9.49 11.32
N SER A 409 2.85 8.70 10.90
CA SER A 409 4.26 9.17 10.90
C SER A 409 4.50 10.42 10.05
N LEU A 410 3.58 10.77 9.15
CA LEU A 410 3.67 11.98 8.33
C LEU A 410 3.16 13.23 9.05
N ARG A 411 2.55 13.12 10.24
CA ARG A 411 2.09 14.27 11.01
C ARG A 411 3.24 15.23 11.28
N GLY A 412 2.96 16.53 11.20
CA GLY A 412 3.99 17.58 11.34
C GLY A 412 4.96 17.71 10.17
N THR A 413 4.84 16.89 9.11
CA THR A 413 5.69 17.01 7.91
C THR A 413 5.06 17.93 6.86
N PRO A 414 5.86 18.45 5.89
CA PRO A 414 5.33 19.16 4.73
C PRO A 414 4.36 18.33 3.89
N ALA A 415 4.50 16.99 3.88
CA ALA A 415 3.56 16.13 3.18
C ALA A 415 2.16 16.22 3.80
N ALA A 416 2.05 16.14 5.12
CA ALA A 416 0.77 16.30 5.81
C ALA A 416 0.13 17.67 5.58
N ALA A 417 0.92 18.74 5.54
CA ALA A 417 0.42 20.08 5.22
C ALA A 417 -0.20 20.13 3.81
N HIS A 418 0.47 19.57 2.81
CA HIS A 418 -0.09 19.48 1.45
C HIS A 418 -1.36 18.62 1.40
N LEU A 419 -1.39 17.47 2.08
CA LEU A 419 -2.59 16.62 2.14
C LEU A 419 -3.78 17.37 2.78
N GLY A 420 -3.54 18.14 3.84
CA GLY A 420 -4.57 18.97 4.46
C GLY A 420 -5.08 20.11 3.57
N SER A 421 -4.31 20.53 2.56
CA SER A 421 -4.71 21.60 1.63
C SER A 421 -5.57 21.11 0.45
N LEU A 422 -5.81 19.80 0.32
CA LEU A 422 -6.55 19.22 -0.81
C LEU A 422 -8.05 19.58 -0.83
N GLY A 423 -8.59 20.10 0.27
CA GLY A 423 -10.01 20.48 0.37
C GLY A 423 -10.96 19.29 0.61
N MET A 424 -10.42 18.13 1.01
CA MET A 424 -11.18 16.93 1.38
C MET A 424 -10.76 16.44 2.76
N PRO A 425 -11.61 15.67 3.48
CA PRO A 425 -11.26 15.13 4.78
C PRO A 425 -10.00 14.26 4.73
N VAL A 426 -9.10 14.48 5.70
CA VAL A 426 -7.92 13.64 5.92
C VAL A 426 -8.15 12.77 7.15
N PHE A 427 -7.98 11.47 6.97
CA PHE A 427 -8.00 10.48 8.03
C PHE A 427 -6.61 9.89 8.21
N TRP A 428 -6.38 9.27 9.36
CA TRP A 428 -5.10 8.65 9.70
C TRP A 428 -5.35 7.21 10.11
N HIS A 429 -4.66 6.26 9.49
CA HIS A 429 -4.74 4.84 9.86
C HIS A 429 -3.67 4.48 10.91
N ALA A 430 -3.65 3.25 11.41
CA ALA A 430 -2.70 2.81 12.44
C ALA A 430 -1.21 2.98 12.07
N GLY A 431 -0.86 2.89 10.78
CA GLY A 431 0.53 3.02 10.33
C GLY A 431 1.38 1.80 10.65
N PHE A 432 2.63 1.84 10.19
CA PHE A 432 3.57 0.73 10.37
C PHE A 432 4.93 1.26 10.80
N GLU A 433 5.52 0.64 11.81
CA GLU A 433 6.90 0.83 12.23
C GLU A 433 7.59 -0.54 12.44
N LEU A 434 8.88 -0.63 12.16
CA LEU A 434 9.69 -1.83 12.40
C LEU A 434 11.09 -1.40 12.86
N ALA A 435 11.69 -2.09 13.84
CA ALA A 435 13.05 -1.75 14.26
C ALA A 435 14.05 -2.03 13.14
N ALA A 436 15.11 -1.22 13.06
CA ALA A 436 16.09 -1.31 11.97
C ALA A 436 16.79 -2.68 11.88
N ASP A 437 16.87 -3.40 13.00
CA ASP A 437 17.49 -4.72 13.10
C ASP A 437 16.53 -5.89 12.83
N GLU A 438 15.23 -5.63 12.70
CA GLU A 438 14.18 -6.65 12.52
C GLU A 438 13.83 -6.89 11.03
N PHE A 439 14.47 -6.20 10.10
CA PHE A 439 14.24 -6.43 8.67
C PHE A 439 14.88 -7.76 8.23
N PRO A 440 14.10 -8.74 7.73
CA PRO A 440 14.61 -10.04 7.31
C PRO A 440 15.20 -9.99 5.89
N ALA A 441 16.22 -10.81 5.64
CA ALA A 441 16.79 -10.97 4.30
C ALA A 441 15.90 -11.83 3.40
N GLU A 442 15.13 -12.74 3.98
CA GLU A 442 14.41 -13.83 3.31
C GLU A 442 13.26 -13.31 2.44
N LEU A 443 12.69 -12.14 2.77
CA LEU A 443 11.53 -11.60 2.06
C LEU A 443 11.91 -10.83 0.78
N ARG A 444 13.01 -10.08 0.80
CA ARG A 444 13.38 -9.14 -0.29
C ARG A 444 14.87 -9.10 -0.61
N GLY A 445 15.64 -10.04 -0.09
CA GLY A 445 17.04 -10.25 -0.39
C GLY A 445 18.00 -9.65 0.64
N PRO A 446 19.28 -10.08 0.60
CA PRO A 446 20.27 -9.81 1.65
C PRO A 446 20.72 -8.34 1.74
N ARG A 447 20.40 -7.51 0.75
CA ARG A 447 20.75 -6.08 0.74
C ARG A 447 19.79 -5.22 1.57
N VAL A 448 18.62 -5.73 1.92
CA VAL A 448 17.59 -4.95 2.60
C VAL A 448 17.91 -4.70 4.08
N PRO A 449 18.33 -5.71 4.89
CA PRO A 449 18.70 -5.46 6.29
C PRO A 449 19.82 -4.42 6.50
N PRO A 450 20.97 -4.45 5.79
CA PRO A 450 21.99 -3.42 5.98
C PRO A 450 21.52 -2.03 5.54
N LEU A 451 20.68 -1.93 4.51
CA LEU A 451 20.10 -0.65 4.09
C LEU A 451 19.16 -0.09 5.18
N ALA A 452 18.37 -0.93 5.85
CA ALA A 452 17.51 -0.50 6.96
C ALA A 452 18.34 0.16 8.08
N ARG A 453 19.42 -0.50 8.51
CA ARG A 453 20.35 0.03 9.53
C ARG A 453 21.05 1.31 9.08
N GLU A 454 21.48 1.38 7.82
CA GLU A 454 22.09 2.58 7.25
C GLU A 454 21.13 3.78 7.29
N ILE A 455 19.88 3.58 6.86
CA ILE A 455 18.84 4.62 6.87
C ILE A 455 18.53 5.06 8.31
N ALA A 456 18.35 4.10 9.22
CA ALA A 456 18.15 4.34 10.65
C ALA A 456 19.27 5.21 11.24
N ALA A 457 20.54 4.82 11.02
CA ALA A 457 21.70 5.56 11.50
C ALA A 457 21.77 6.97 10.88
N ARG A 458 21.53 7.09 9.58
CA ARG A 458 21.55 8.37 8.85
C ARG A 458 20.57 9.39 9.42
N TYR A 459 19.38 8.95 9.82
CA TYR A 459 18.33 9.81 10.34
C TYR A 459 18.23 9.80 11.88
N GLY A 460 19.13 9.10 12.57
CA GLY A 460 19.13 9.00 14.03
C GLY A 460 17.86 8.36 14.60
N ARG A 461 17.33 7.33 13.94
CA ARG A 461 16.09 6.63 14.32
C ARG A 461 16.37 5.17 14.63
N ALA A 462 15.72 4.62 15.67
CA ALA A 462 15.80 3.19 15.98
C ALA A 462 14.82 2.34 15.13
N VAL A 463 13.75 2.97 14.65
CA VAL A 463 12.69 2.33 13.86
C VAL A 463 12.57 3.01 12.50
N LEU A 464 12.14 2.25 11.49
CA LEU A 464 11.73 2.77 10.19
C LEU A 464 10.20 2.82 10.13
N ASP A 465 9.68 3.99 9.77
CA ASP A 465 8.28 4.23 9.47
C ASP A 465 8.14 4.80 8.03
N ALA A 466 6.92 5.14 7.62
CA ALA A 466 6.69 5.70 6.28
C ALA A 466 7.43 7.01 6.03
N GLU A 467 7.58 7.86 7.05
CA GLU A 467 8.25 9.16 6.96
C GLU A 467 9.76 8.99 6.73
N VAL A 468 10.40 8.11 7.49
CA VAL A 468 11.83 7.79 7.35
C VAL A 468 12.12 7.15 5.99
N ILE A 469 11.30 6.18 5.57
CA ILE A 469 11.39 5.58 4.23
C ILE A 469 11.20 6.64 3.14
N GLY A 470 10.30 7.60 3.36
CA GLY A 470 10.08 8.70 2.42
C GLY A 470 11.25 9.67 2.33
N ARG A 471 11.91 10.02 3.44
CA ARG A 471 13.18 10.76 3.44
C ARG A 471 14.26 10.03 2.67
N ALA A 472 14.44 8.73 2.93
CA ALA A 472 15.42 7.91 2.24
C ALA A 472 15.19 7.89 0.72
N ALA A 473 13.94 7.77 0.27
CA ALA A 473 13.62 7.78 -1.15
C ALA A 473 13.92 9.13 -1.83
N ARG A 474 13.61 10.25 -1.16
CA ARG A 474 13.98 11.58 -1.67
C ARG A 474 15.49 11.74 -1.80
N ALA A 475 16.25 11.25 -0.82
CA ALA A 475 17.71 11.27 -0.85
C ALA A 475 18.31 10.34 -1.93
N ALA A 476 17.57 9.31 -2.34
CA ALA A 476 17.94 8.38 -3.41
C ALA A 476 17.37 8.78 -4.79
N ALA A 477 16.88 10.02 -4.94
CA ALA A 477 16.40 10.49 -6.23
C ALA A 477 17.51 10.41 -7.29
N GLY A 478 17.21 9.78 -8.43
CA GLY A 478 18.20 9.51 -9.48
C GLY A 478 18.98 8.20 -9.33
N ASP A 479 18.73 7.40 -8.29
CA ASP A 479 19.30 6.06 -8.10
C ASP A 479 18.21 4.98 -8.16
N PRO A 480 17.92 4.40 -9.34
CA PRO A 480 16.85 3.42 -9.51
C PRO A 480 17.05 2.14 -8.70
N GLU A 481 18.31 1.69 -8.54
CA GLU A 481 18.62 0.48 -7.78
C GLU A 481 18.35 0.68 -6.29
N ARG A 482 18.74 1.84 -5.76
CA ARG A 482 18.48 2.18 -4.36
C ARG A 482 17.00 2.43 -4.10
N LEU A 483 16.29 3.09 -5.02
CA LEU A 483 14.83 3.24 -4.93
C LEU A 483 14.11 1.89 -4.93
N GLN A 484 14.59 0.91 -5.69
CA GLN A 484 14.06 -0.45 -5.67
C GLN A 484 14.23 -1.11 -4.29
N GLN A 485 15.39 -0.95 -3.64
CA GLN A 485 15.64 -1.49 -2.30
C GLN A 485 14.80 -0.76 -1.23
N ILE A 486 14.60 0.55 -1.37
CA ILE A 486 13.73 1.33 -0.46
C ILE A 486 12.27 0.90 -0.60
N LYS A 487 11.81 0.58 -1.81
CA LYS A 487 10.50 -0.06 -2.01
C LYS A 487 10.40 -1.40 -1.28
N TYR A 488 11.47 -2.19 -1.26
CA TYR A 488 11.48 -3.46 -0.51
C TYR A 488 11.39 -3.27 1.00
N LEU A 489 12.01 -2.22 1.56
CA LEU A 489 11.79 -1.84 2.95
C LEU A 489 10.31 -1.55 3.22
N TRP A 490 9.64 -0.80 2.34
CA TRP A 490 8.21 -0.54 2.47
C TRP A 490 7.37 -1.82 2.44
N HIS A 491 7.65 -2.73 1.50
CA HIS A 491 6.94 -4.02 1.43
C HIS A 491 7.06 -4.84 2.72
N ILE A 492 8.26 -4.90 3.31
CA ILE A 492 8.48 -5.59 4.58
C ILE A 492 7.76 -4.87 5.71
N LEU A 493 7.76 -3.54 5.71
CA LEU A 493 7.08 -2.73 6.71
C LEU A 493 5.56 -2.97 6.70
N VAL A 494 4.94 -3.10 5.52
CA VAL A 494 3.52 -3.48 5.38
C VAL A 494 3.25 -4.86 5.96
N LEU A 495 4.12 -5.84 5.69
CA LEU A 495 3.95 -7.22 6.13
C LEU A 495 4.14 -7.39 7.65
N LEU A 496 5.22 -6.81 8.19
CA LEU A 496 5.72 -7.13 9.54
C LEU A 496 5.62 -5.97 10.53
N GLY A 497 5.47 -4.73 10.04
CA GLY A 497 5.50 -3.54 10.89
C GLY A 497 4.33 -3.51 11.88
N ARG A 498 4.59 -3.15 13.12
CA ARG A 498 3.56 -2.94 14.15
C ARG A 498 2.88 -1.57 13.97
N PRO A 499 1.68 -1.35 14.54
CA PRO A 499 1.05 -0.02 14.54
C PRO A 499 2.01 1.07 15.00
N HIS A 500 1.91 2.24 14.38
CA HIS A 500 2.75 3.38 14.74
C HIS A 500 2.44 3.84 16.16
N SER A 501 3.48 4.03 16.97
CA SER A 501 3.36 4.28 18.41
C SER A 501 2.97 5.72 18.78
N GLY A 502 2.84 6.64 17.81
CA GLY A 502 2.39 8.02 18.03
C GLY A 502 3.33 8.78 18.95
N ALA A 503 4.55 9.06 18.46
CA ALA A 503 5.58 9.80 19.19
C ALA A 503 5.55 11.29 18.87
#